data_AF-A0A2V8EP36-F1
#
_entry.id   AF-A0A2V8EP36-F1
#
_cell.length_a   1.000
_cell.length_b   1.000
_cell.length_c   1.000
_cell.angle_alpha   90.00
_cell.angle_beta   90.00
_cell.angle_gamma   90.00
#
_symmetry.space_group_name_H-M   'P 1'
#
loop_
_entity.id
_entity.type
_entity.pdbx_description
1 polymer ?
#
loop_
_entity_poly.entity_id
_entity_poly.type
_entity_poly.pdbx_seq_one_letter_code
_entity_poly.pdbx_strand_id
1 'polypeptide(L)'
;MICPDVERLIDAYSDDELDAAQATGVKAHVATCPTCHQRVAERAALRRLIRGVPYYAAPSRVRRAVVAIRRPARVTPRRLALAATVLLAVSVGTGAVVRTVRARQAATATLAQDVVASHVRALMGAHLFDVRSSDQHTVKPWFQGKLDFSPPVEDLAGLGFPLVGARVDAVGGRPVAALVYQRRQHTINVFIWPAADTVGALADARSFRGFQVRHWTRNAMALWAVSDLNDLELDQFVRALQP
;
A
#
# COMPACT_ATOMS: atom_id res chain seq x y z
N MET A 1 -39.05 -17.73 48.19
CA MET A 1 -37.85 -16.96 48.59
C MET A 1 -37.23 -17.61 49.82
N ILE A 2 -35.90 -17.72 49.84
CA ILE A 2 -35.12 -18.16 51.00
C ILE A 2 -34.49 -16.96 51.71
N CYS A 3 -34.01 -17.13 52.94
CA CYS A 3 -33.45 -16.04 53.74
C CYS A 3 -32.33 -15.23 53.03
N PRO A 4 -31.39 -15.86 52.29
CA PRO A 4 -30.36 -15.13 51.54
C PRO A 4 -30.91 -14.19 50.45
N ASP A 5 -32.02 -14.57 49.79
CA ASP A 5 -32.66 -13.72 48.78
C ASP A 5 -33.20 -12.45 49.43
N VAL A 6 -33.89 -12.61 50.56
CA VAL A 6 -34.45 -11.50 51.31
C VAL A 6 -33.34 -10.60 51.86
N GLU A 7 -32.25 -11.17 52.38
CA GLU A 7 -31.10 -10.40 52.85
C GLU A 7 -30.46 -9.50 51.78
N ARG A 8 -30.49 -9.90 50.51
CA ARG A 8 -30.01 -9.05 49.42
C ARG A 8 -31.00 -7.96 49.02
N LEU A 9 -32.29 -8.21 49.21
CA LEU A 9 -33.37 -7.34 48.74
C LEU A 9 -33.90 -6.37 49.81
N ILE A 10 -33.53 -6.58 51.06
CA ILE A 10 -34.11 -5.91 52.22
C ILE A 10 -33.86 -4.38 52.27
N ASP A 11 -32.74 -3.89 51.73
CA ASP A 11 -32.46 -2.44 51.67
C ASP A 11 -33.36 -1.78 50.62
N ALA A 12 -33.40 -2.34 49.39
CA ALA A 12 -34.31 -1.89 48.35
C ALA A 12 -35.80 -2.05 48.73
N TYR A 13 -36.16 -3.11 49.48
CA TYR A 13 -37.50 -3.28 50.06
C TYR A 13 -37.81 -2.18 51.06
N SER A 14 -36.83 -1.81 51.89
CA SER A 14 -36.98 -0.74 52.87
C SER A 14 -37.10 0.64 52.22
N ASP A 15 -36.53 0.84 51.02
CA ASP A 15 -36.56 2.09 50.26
C ASP A 15 -37.70 2.18 49.24
N ASP A 16 -38.52 1.14 49.11
CA ASP A 16 -39.64 1.04 48.14
C ASP A 16 -39.17 1.04 46.67
N GLU A 17 -37.97 0.49 46.43
CA GLU A 17 -37.33 0.43 45.10
C GLU A 17 -37.46 -0.96 44.43
N LEU A 18 -38.11 -1.93 45.08
CA LEU A 18 -38.36 -3.24 44.50
C LEU A 18 -39.55 -3.21 43.54
N ASP A 19 -39.51 -4.06 42.52
CA ASP A 19 -40.70 -4.34 41.72
C ASP A 19 -41.79 -5.03 42.56
N ALA A 20 -43.03 -4.98 42.07
CA ALA A 20 -44.19 -5.49 42.80
C ALA A 20 -44.11 -6.99 43.11
N ALA A 21 -43.45 -7.79 42.25
CA ALA A 21 -43.33 -9.23 42.44
C ALA A 21 -42.31 -9.55 43.54
N GLN A 22 -41.17 -8.87 43.53
CA GLN A 22 -40.13 -8.98 44.55
C GLN A 22 -40.64 -8.50 45.91
N ALA A 23 -41.33 -7.36 45.96
CA ALA A 23 -41.90 -6.82 47.19
C ALA A 23 -42.92 -7.78 47.83
N THR A 24 -43.76 -8.42 47.01
CA THR A 24 -44.72 -9.43 47.48
C THR A 24 -44.02 -10.67 48.03
N GLY A 25 -42.97 -11.14 47.34
CA GLY A 25 -42.17 -12.28 47.80
C GLY A 25 -41.48 -12.03 49.14
N VAL A 26 -40.87 -10.85 49.31
CA VAL A 26 -40.22 -10.45 50.56
C VAL A 26 -41.25 -10.36 51.69
N LYS A 27 -42.41 -9.73 51.44
CA LYS A 27 -43.51 -9.62 52.43
C LYS A 27 -44.01 -10.99 52.90
N ALA A 28 -44.23 -11.92 51.97
CA ALA A 28 -44.68 -13.28 52.30
C ALA A 28 -43.64 -14.05 53.14
N HIS A 29 -42.35 -13.92 52.83
CA HIS A 29 -41.28 -14.56 53.58
C HIS A 29 -41.13 -13.97 54.99
N VAL A 30 -41.17 -12.64 55.11
CA VAL A 30 -41.07 -11.94 56.40
C VAL A 30 -42.20 -12.31 57.35
N ALA A 31 -43.40 -12.60 56.83
CA ALA A 31 -44.53 -13.05 57.65
C ALA A 31 -44.31 -14.42 58.32
N THR A 32 -43.39 -15.24 57.80
CA THR A 32 -43.18 -16.63 58.26
C THR A 32 -41.80 -16.86 58.89
N CYS A 33 -40.83 -15.97 58.67
CA CYS A 33 -39.47 -16.08 59.18
C CYS A 33 -39.17 -14.99 60.24
N PRO A 34 -39.06 -15.34 61.54
CA PRO A 34 -38.78 -14.39 62.62
C PRO A 34 -37.47 -13.61 62.44
N THR A 35 -36.43 -14.26 61.93
CA THR A 35 -35.12 -13.63 61.70
C THR A 35 -35.20 -12.53 60.64
N CYS A 36 -35.86 -12.80 59.51
CA CYS A 36 -36.04 -11.79 58.47
C CYS A 36 -36.99 -10.67 58.92
N HIS A 37 -38.01 -10.97 59.72
CA HIS A 37 -38.87 -9.96 60.34
C HIS A 37 -38.07 -8.99 61.23
N GLN A 38 -37.21 -9.50 62.09
CA GLN A 38 -36.37 -8.67 62.95
C GLN A 38 -35.46 -7.74 62.12
N ARG A 39 -34.83 -8.26 61.07
CA ARG A 39 -33.92 -7.46 60.21
C ARG A 39 -34.63 -6.35 59.44
N VAL A 40 -35.89 -6.55 59.04
CA VAL A 40 -36.72 -5.51 58.42
C VAL A 40 -37.10 -4.47 59.48
N ALA A 41 -37.47 -4.90 60.68
CA ALA A 41 -37.81 -4.01 61.78
C ALA A 41 -36.62 -3.13 62.22
N GLU A 42 -35.41 -3.68 62.26
CA GLU A 42 -34.15 -2.96 62.53
C GLU A 42 -33.90 -1.84 61.51
N ARG A 43 -34.06 -2.13 60.21
CA ARG A 43 -33.95 -1.12 59.15
C ARG A 43 -35.03 -0.05 59.25
N ALA A 44 -36.27 -0.43 59.54
CA ALA A 44 -37.36 0.51 59.75
C ALA A 44 -37.12 1.39 60.99
N ALA A 45 -36.49 0.87 62.04
CA ALA A 45 -36.08 1.64 63.21
C ALA A 45 -34.96 2.63 62.86
N LEU A 46 -33.90 2.17 62.18
CA LEU A 46 -32.81 3.03 61.71
C LEU A 46 -33.31 4.15 60.79
N ARG A 47 -34.18 3.84 59.83
CA ARG A 47 -34.77 4.82 58.92
C ARG A 47 -35.57 5.88 59.67
N ARG A 48 -36.30 5.50 60.72
CA ARG A 48 -37.01 6.46 61.60
C ARG A 48 -36.04 7.39 62.34
N LEU A 49 -34.93 6.86 62.86
CA LEU A 49 -33.89 7.67 63.51
C LEU A 49 -33.27 8.66 62.52
N ILE A 50 -32.89 8.21 61.32
CA ILE A 50 -32.27 9.06 60.29
C ILE A 50 -33.22 10.15 59.81
N ARG A 51 -34.53 9.86 59.66
CA ARG A 51 -35.54 10.87 59.28
C ARG A 51 -35.72 11.99 60.31
N GLY A 52 -35.34 11.75 61.57
CA GLY A 52 -35.37 12.77 62.62
C GLY A 52 -34.15 13.70 62.63
N VAL A 53 -33.14 13.43 61.82
CA VAL A 53 -31.92 14.25 61.74
C VAL A 53 -32.19 15.50 60.90
N PRO A 54 -31.65 16.68 61.27
CA PRO A 54 -31.76 17.89 60.45
C PRO A 54 -31.23 17.67 59.04
N TYR A 55 -32.05 17.99 58.04
CA TYR A 55 -31.61 17.96 56.66
C TYR A 55 -30.84 19.23 56.32
N TYR A 56 -29.58 19.09 55.89
CA TYR A 56 -28.77 20.21 55.42
C TYR A 56 -28.84 20.32 53.90
N ALA A 57 -29.37 21.43 53.39
CA ALA A 57 -29.41 21.66 51.95
C ALA A 57 -27.98 21.75 51.39
N ALA A 58 -27.69 20.95 50.37
CA ALA A 58 -26.39 20.97 49.70
C ALA A 58 -26.10 22.37 49.10
N PRO A 59 -24.92 22.95 49.34
CA PRO A 59 -24.55 24.24 48.76
C PRO A 59 -24.63 24.24 47.23
N SER A 60 -25.04 25.36 46.64
CA SER A 60 -25.23 25.50 45.18
C SER A 60 -23.99 25.15 44.35
N ARG A 61 -22.78 25.24 44.91
CA ARG A 61 -21.53 24.78 44.29
C ARG A 61 -21.49 23.27 44.07
N VAL A 62 -21.94 22.47 45.04
CA VAL A 62 -21.96 21.01 44.97
C VAL A 62 -23.03 20.56 43.98
N ARG A 63 -24.21 21.18 44.02
CA ARG A 63 -25.28 20.92 43.06
C ARG A 63 -24.81 21.19 41.61
N ARG A 64 -24.07 22.27 41.38
CA ARG A 64 -23.48 22.58 40.06
C ARG A 64 -22.42 21.57 39.64
N ALA A 65 -21.55 21.14 40.55
CA ALA A 65 -20.51 20.15 40.26
C ALA A 65 -21.11 18.79 39.83
N VAL A 66 -22.14 18.31 40.54
CA VAL A 66 -22.81 17.05 40.21
C VAL A 66 -23.52 17.13 38.84
N VAL A 67 -24.15 18.25 38.52
CA VAL A 67 -24.79 18.45 37.20
C VAL A 67 -23.75 18.52 36.08
N ALA A 68 -22.56 19.09 36.32
CA ALA A 68 -21.48 19.18 35.34
C ALA A 68 -20.89 17.79 35.01
N ILE A 69 -20.73 16.92 36.01
CA ILE A 69 -20.22 15.54 35.83
C ILE A 69 -21.19 14.69 34.99
N ARG A 70 -22.50 14.98 35.06
CA ARG A 70 -23.53 14.25 34.31
C ARG A 70 -23.68 14.66 32.84
N ARG A 71 -22.87 15.59 32.32
CA ARG A 71 -22.92 15.97 30.90
C ARG A 71 -22.11 14.96 30.08
N PRO A 72 -22.75 14.10 29.25
CA PRO A 72 -21.99 13.27 28.33
C PRO A 72 -21.22 14.18 27.37
N ALA A 73 -19.95 13.86 27.12
CA ALA A 73 -19.15 14.54 26.11
C ALA A 73 -19.87 14.37 24.76
N ARG A 74 -20.53 15.44 24.29
CA ARG A 74 -21.23 15.42 23.01
C ARG A 74 -20.18 15.46 21.90
N VAL A 75 -19.89 14.32 21.29
CA VAL A 75 -19.17 14.28 20.01
C VAL A 75 -20.08 14.96 18.99
N THR A 76 -19.66 16.11 18.47
CA THR A 76 -20.47 16.86 17.51
C THR A 76 -20.43 16.16 16.14
N PRO A 77 -21.58 16.04 15.43
CA PRO A 77 -21.65 15.35 14.13
C PRO A 77 -20.69 15.98 13.10
N ARG A 78 -20.35 17.26 13.26
CA ARG A 78 -19.39 17.98 12.42
C ARG A 78 -17.95 17.45 12.54
N ARG A 79 -17.53 16.94 13.71
CA ARG A 79 -16.20 16.33 13.89
C ARG A 79 -16.11 14.93 13.26
N LEU A 80 -17.20 14.16 13.31
CA LEU A 80 -17.30 12.85 12.64
C LEU A 80 -17.34 13.02 11.11
N ALA A 81 -18.06 14.01 10.60
CA ALA A 81 -18.10 14.31 9.17
C ALA A 81 -16.72 14.73 8.63
N LEU A 82 -15.97 15.56 9.37
CA LEU A 82 -14.60 15.95 9.02
C LEU A 82 -13.62 14.76 9.04
N ALA A 83 -13.75 13.84 10.00
CA ALA A 83 -12.94 12.63 10.02
C ALA A 83 -13.26 11.71 8.83
N ALA A 84 -14.55 11.56 8.49
CA ALA A 84 -15.00 10.76 7.35
C ALA A 84 -14.51 11.34 6.01
N THR A 85 -14.53 12.66 5.81
CA THR A 85 -14.04 13.28 4.58
C THR A 85 -12.52 13.14 4.43
N VAL A 86 -11.75 13.25 5.52
CA VAL A 86 -10.29 13.02 5.49
C VAL A 86 -9.97 11.56 5.14
N LEU A 87 -10.65 10.59 5.75
CA LEU A 87 -10.45 9.17 5.44
C LEU A 87 -10.83 8.85 3.99
N LEU A 88 -11.92 9.42 3.49
CA LEU A 88 -12.34 9.23 2.10
C LEU A 88 -11.32 9.85 1.12
N ALA A 89 -10.87 11.08 1.37
CA ALA A 89 -9.85 11.74 0.55
C ALA A 89 -8.52 10.97 0.53
N VAL A 90 -8.06 10.45 1.68
CA VAL A 90 -6.85 9.61 1.76
C VAL A 90 -7.05 8.31 0.99
N SER A 91 -8.18 7.61 1.17
CA SER A 91 -8.44 6.33 0.49
C SER A 91 -8.52 6.48 -1.03
N VAL A 92 -9.18 7.53 -1.54
CA VAL A 92 -9.24 7.81 -2.99
C VAL A 92 -7.86 8.22 -3.52
N GLY A 93 -7.15 9.08 -2.79
CA GLY A 93 -5.79 9.52 -3.15
C GLY A 93 -4.81 8.34 -3.24
N THR A 94 -4.76 7.48 -2.22
CA THR A 94 -3.92 6.29 -2.21
C THR A 94 -4.34 5.30 -3.29
N GLY A 95 -5.64 5.09 -3.52
CA GLY A 95 -6.15 4.23 -4.58
C GLY A 95 -5.72 4.67 -5.97
N ALA A 96 -5.78 5.98 -6.26
CA ALA A 96 -5.32 6.54 -7.53
C ALA A 96 -3.81 6.35 -7.74
N VAL A 97 -3.01 6.59 -6.69
CA VAL A 97 -1.55 6.38 -6.74
C VAL A 97 -1.21 4.90 -6.96
N VAL A 98 -1.82 3.99 -6.20
CA VAL A 98 -1.57 2.54 -6.37
C VAL A 98 -1.95 2.07 -7.77
N ARG A 99 -3.09 2.53 -8.31
CA ARG A 99 -3.54 2.17 -9.66
C ARG A 99 -2.57 2.67 -10.73
N THR A 100 -2.09 3.90 -10.60
CA THR A 100 -1.12 4.46 -11.57
C THR A 100 0.23 3.77 -11.50
N VAL A 101 0.73 3.44 -10.31
CA VAL A 101 1.97 2.66 -10.14
C VAL A 101 1.83 1.26 -10.75
N ARG A 102 0.74 0.55 -10.47
CA ARG A 102 0.48 -0.79 -11.05
C ARG A 102 0.37 -0.76 -12.57
N ALA A 103 -0.34 0.24 -13.12
CA ALA A 103 -0.45 0.40 -14.56
C ALA A 103 0.91 0.63 -15.23
N ARG A 104 1.78 1.46 -14.61
CA ARG A 104 3.16 1.67 -15.09
C ARG A 104 3.98 0.38 -15.03
N GLN A 105 3.95 -0.34 -13.92
CA GLN A 105 4.67 -1.62 -13.77
C GLN A 105 4.24 -2.65 -14.82
N ALA A 106 2.93 -2.76 -15.07
CA ALA A 106 2.41 -3.65 -16.10
C ALA A 106 2.90 -3.23 -17.50
N ALA A 107 2.87 -1.94 -17.83
CA ALA A 107 3.41 -1.44 -19.09
C ALA A 107 4.90 -1.74 -19.26
N THR A 108 5.71 -1.53 -18.21
CA THR A 108 7.15 -1.87 -18.24
C THR A 108 7.37 -3.37 -18.41
N ALA A 109 6.56 -4.22 -17.77
CA ALA A 109 6.67 -5.68 -17.90
C ALA A 109 6.34 -6.15 -19.33
N THR A 110 5.30 -5.60 -19.95
CA THR A 110 4.96 -5.87 -21.36
C THR A 110 6.11 -5.44 -22.28
N LEU A 111 6.68 -4.26 -22.05
CA LEU A 111 7.79 -3.77 -22.85
C LEU A 111 9.05 -4.64 -22.68
N ALA A 112 9.38 -5.04 -21.45
CA ALA A 112 10.48 -5.97 -21.19
C ALA A 112 10.27 -7.31 -21.91
N GLN A 113 9.04 -7.82 -21.93
CA GLN A 113 8.69 -9.02 -22.68
C GLN A 113 8.95 -8.84 -24.19
N ASP A 114 8.54 -7.72 -24.77
CA ASP A 114 8.70 -7.45 -26.20
C ASP A 114 10.18 -7.30 -26.60
N VAL A 115 10.97 -6.61 -25.78
CA VAL A 115 12.43 -6.46 -25.97
C VAL A 115 13.12 -7.83 -25.92
N VAL A 116 12.78 -8.68 -24.95
CA VAL A 116 13.34 -10.04 -24.86
C VAL A 116 12.87 -10.91 -26.02
N ALA A 117 11.60 -10.81 -26.43
CA ALA A 117 11.09 -11.54 -27.59
C ALA A 117 11.81 -11.15 -28.88
N SER A 118 12.11 -9.86 -29.06
CA SER A 118 12.93 -9.36 -30.17
C SER A 118 14.37 -9.90 -30.10
N HIS A 119 15.00 -9.89 -28.91
CA HIS A 119 16.33 -10.47 -28.69
C HIS A 119 16.38 -11.96 -29.09
N VAL A 120 15.43 -12.77 -28.61
CA VAL A 120 15.36 -14.20 -28.93
C VAL A 120 15.11 -14.43 -30.42
N ARG A 121 14.21 -13.66 -31.05
CA ARG A 121 13.92 -13.76 -32.48
C ARG A 121 15.17 -13.51 -33.33
N ALA A 122 15.96 -12.50 -32.99
CA ALA A 122 17.19 -12.17 -33.69
C ALA A 122 18.23 -13.31 -33.60
N LEU A 123 18.33 -13.97 -32.44
CA LEU A 123 19.19 -15.13 -32.24
C LEU A 123 18.72 -16.36 -33.03
N MET A 124 17.41 -16.64 -33.06
CA MET A 124 16.85 -17.81 -33.75
C MET A 124 16.97 -17.72 -35.27
N GLY A 125 16.71 -16.55 -35.84
CA GLY A 125 16.67 -16.35 -37.29
C GLY A 125 18.02 -16.09 -37.95
N ALA A 126 19.13 -16.09 -37.18
CA ALA A 126 20.45 -15.61 -37.60
C ALA A 126 20.46 -14.19 -38.21
N HIS A 127 19.40 -13.41 -37.99
CA HIS A 127 19.25 -12.04 -38.45
C HIS A 127 19.66 -11.07 -37.35
N LEU A 128 20.90 -11.25 -36.87
CA LEU A 128 21.44 -10.48 -35.76
C LEU A 128 21.67 -9.01 -36.17
N PHE A 129 22.13 -8.79 -37.39
CA PHE A 129 22.41 -7.47 -37.94
C PHE A 129 22.07 -7.44 -39.44
N ASP A 130 21.64 -6.26 -39.89
CA ASP A 130 21.50 -5.90 -41.30
C ASP A 130 22.79 -5.26 -41.84
N VAL A 131 23.49 -4.53 -40.96
CA VAL A 131 24.82 -3.98 -41.23
C VAL A 131 25.84 -4.66 -40.33
N ARG A 132 26.77 -5.40 -40.95
CA ARG A 132 27.89 -6.06 -40.25
C ARG A 132 29.11 -5.13 -40.27
N SER A 133 29.22 -4.27 -39.27
CA SER A 133 30.40 -3.42 -39.07
C SER A 133 30.63 -3.18 -37.58
N SER A 134 31.91 -3.18 -37.19
CA SER A 134 32.36 -2.77 -35.86
C SER A 134 32.68 -1.27 -35.77
N ASP A 135 32.71 -0.58 -36.91
CA ASP A 135 32.99 0.86 -36.96
C ASP A 135 31.70 1.68 -36.79
N GLN A 136 31.67 2.51 -35.74
CA GLN A 136 30.58 3.42 -35.46
C GLN A 136 30.29 4.41 -36.60
N HIS A 137 31.30 4.78 -37.40
CA HIS A 137 31.16 5.71 -38.53
C HIS A 137 30.56 5.03 -39.77
N THR A 138 30.45 3.70 -39.76
CA THR A 138 29.66 2.94 -40.73
C THR A 138 28.23 2.73 -40.22
N VAL A 139 28.08 2.39 -38.93
CA VAL A 139 26.78 2.02 -38.35
C VAL A 139 25.87 3.23 -38.16
N LYS A 140 26.37 4.37 -37.66
CA LYS A 140 25.54 5.58 -37.45
C LYS A 140 24.89 6.07 -38.75
N PRO A 141 25.64 6.31 -39.84
CA PRO A 141 25.02 6.76 -41.09
C PRO A 141 24.10 5.71 -41.72
N TRP A 142 24.33 4.41 -41.47
CA TRP A 142 23.47 3.37 -42.00
C TRP A 142 22.01 3.48 -41.51
N PHE A 143 21.75 4.04 -40.33
CA PHE A 143 20.39 4.28 -39.85
C PHE A 143 19.67 5.46 -40.53
N GLN A 144 20.40 6.33 -41.24
CA GLN A 144 19.80 7.49 -41.90
C GLN A 144 18.77 7.06 -42.94
N GLY A 145 17.60 7.68 -42.88
CA GLY A 145 16.46 7.35 -43.77
C GLY A 145 15.74 6.05 -43.44
N LYS A 146 16.22 5.24 -42.47
CA LYS A 146 15.52 4.05 -41.96
C LYS A 146 14.77 4.31 -40.66
N LEU A 147 15.31 5.23 -39.86
CA LEU A 147 14.71 5.73 -38.63
C LEU A 147 14.58 7.26 -38.71
N ASP A 148 13.60 7.80 -38.01
CA ASP A 148 13.37 9.24 -37.83
C ASP A 148 14.20 9.84 -36.68
N PHE A 149 15.10 9.03 -36.10
CA PHE A 149 16.07 9.44 -35.08
C PHE A 149 17.44 8.81 -35.33
N SER A 150 18.47 9.38 -34.69
CA SER A 150 19.85 8.89 -34.79
C SER A 150 20.28 8.25 -33.47
N PRO A 151 20.47 6.92 -33.40
CA PRO A 151 20.87 6.26 -32.17
C PRO A 151 22.34 6.56 -31.81
N PRO A 152 22.68 6.73 -30.52
CA PRO A 152 24.06 6.75 -30.08
C PRO A 152 24.71 5.38 -30.30
N VAL A 153 25.88 5.38 -30.96
CA VAL A 153 26.74 4.21 -31.16
C VAL A 153 28.10 4.58 -30.60
N GLU A 154 28.61 3.77 -29.69
CA GLU A 154 29.90 4.00 -29.02
C GLU A 154 30.83 2.84 -29.36
N ASP A 155 32.11 3.14 -29.55
CA ASP A 155 33.14 2.09 -29.62
C ASP A 155 33.51 1.63 -28.21
N LEU A 156 33.07 0.43 -27.86
CA LEU A 156 33.36 -0.22 -26.57
C LEU A 156 34.32 -1.42 -26.74
N ALA A 157 34.98 -1.56 -27.89
CA ALA A 157 35.89 -2.67 -28.16
C ALA A 157 37.06 -2.69 -27.16
N GLY A 158 37.61 -1.52 -26.81
CA GLY A 158 38.68 -1.38 -25.80
C GLY A 158 38.28 -1.82 -24.39
N LEU A 159 36.97 -1.88 -24.09
CA LEU A 159 36.42 -2.37 -22.82
C LEU A 159 35.97 -3.84 -22.91
N GLY A 160 36.24 -4.49 -24.04
CA GLY A 160 35.90 -5.88 -24.30
C GLY A 160 34.41 -6.10 -24.63
N PHE A 161 33.76 -5.07 -25.17
CA PHE A 161 32.40 -5.13 -25.72
C PHE A 161 32.39 -4.63 -27.17
N PRO A 162 33.04 -5.32 -28.12
CA PRO A 162 33.06 -4.87 -29.51
C PRO A 162 31.64 -4.78 -30.07
N LEU A 163 31.37 -3.69 -30.80
CA LEU A 163 30.24 -3.59 -31.71
C LEU A 163 30.49 -4.58 -32.86
N VAL A 164 29.48 -5.36 -33.23
CA VAL A 164 29.57 -6.33 -34.35
C VAL A 164 28.58 -6.04 -35.47
N GLY A 165 27.61 -5.17 -35.21
CA GLY A 165 26.68 -4.71 -36.22
C GLY A 165 25.45 -4.04 -35.63
N ALA A 166 24.48 -3.79 -36.51
CA ALA A 166 23.20 -3.23 -36.12
C ALA A 166 22.08 -3.68 -37.07
N ARG A 167 20.84 -3.52 -36.64
CA ARG A 167 19.64 -3.72 -37.46
C ARG A 167 18.55 -2.72 -37.08
N VAL A 168 17.54 -2.61 -37.95
CA VAL A 168 16.26 -2.01 -37.57
C VAL A 168 15.34 -3.13 -37.09
N ASP A 169 14.71 -2.95 -35.95
CA ASP A 169 13.81 -3.93 -35.34
C ASP A 169 12.47 -3.28 -34.97
N ALA A 170 11.53 -4.08 -34.48
CA ALA A 170 10.25 -3.60 -33.98
C ALA A 170 9.96 -4.13 -32.57
N VAL A 171 9.72 -3.21 -31.63
CA VAL A 171 9.41 -3.52 -30.22
C VAL A 171 8.12 -2.79 -29.84
N GLY A 172 7.11 -3.49 -29.31
CA GLY A 172 5.83 -2.88 -28.95
C GLY A 172 5.18 -2.11 -30.11
N GLY A 173 5.36 -2.59 -31.35
CA GLY A 173 4.80 -2.00 -32.57
C GLY A 173 5.51 -0.75 -33.11
N ARG A 174 6.64 -0.32 -32.52
CA ARG A 174 7.42 0.84 -33.00
C ARG A 174 8.73 0.41 -33.67
N PRO A 175 9.23 1.15 -34.67
CA PRO A 175 10.57 0.94 -35.20
C PRO A 175 11.61 1.34 -34.15
N VAL A 176 12.63 0.50 -33.96
CA VAL A 176 13.72 0.74 -33.01
C VAL A 176 15.07 0.47 -33.68
N ALA A 177 16.11 1.16 -33.22
CA ALA A 177 17.48 0.76 -33.53
C ALA A 177 17.86 -0.42 -32.62
N ALA A 178 18.46 -1.46 -33.18
CA ALA A 178 19.07 -2.54 -32.41
C ALA A 178 20.56 -2.61 -32.72
N LEU A 179 21.40 -2.24 -31.75
CA LEU A 179 22.84 -2.40 -31.81
C LEU A 179 23.23 -3.76 -31.24
N VAL A 180 24.19 -4.41 -31.88
CA VAL A 180 24.67 -5.72 -31.45
C VAL A 180 26.11 -5.58 -30.97
N TYR A 181 26.28 -5.75 -29.68
CA TYR A 181 27.59 -5.89 -29.05
C TYR A 181 27.82 -7.35 -28.67
N GLN A 182 29.07 -7.73 -28.45
CA GLN A 182 29.42 -9.06 -27.98
C GLN A 182 30.34 -9.01 -26.78
N ARG A 183 30.23 -10.02 -25.93
CA ARG A 183 31.20 -10.35 -24.89
C ARG A 183 31.55 -11.82 -25.05
N ARG A 184 32.73 -12.10 -25.62
CA ARG A 184 33.12 -13.47 -26.01
C ARG A 184 32.07 -14.06 -26.97
N GLN A 185 31.33 -15.09 -26.56
CA GLN A 185 30.25 -15.71 -27.35
C GLN A 185 28.86 -15.17 -27.00
N HIS A 186 28.73 -14.34 -25.96
CA HIS A 186 27.45 -13.80 -25.52
C HIS A 186 27.08 -12.57 -26.33
N THR A 187 25.86 -12.56 -26.85
CA THR A 187 25.32 -11.44 -27.63
C THR A 187 24.60 -10.49 -26.70
N ILE A 188 24.89 -9.19 -26.84
CA ILE A 188 24.23 -8.10 -26.13
C ILE A 188 23.50 -7.28 -27.18
N ASN A 189 22.17 -7.39 -27.21
CA ASN A 189 21.35 -6.52 -28.04
C ASN A 189 20.99 -5.27 -27.24
N VAL A 190 21.23 -4.09 -27.80
CA VAL A 190 20.80 -2.81 -27.24
C VAL A 190 19.77 -2.19 -28.15
N PHE A 191 18.53 -2.12 -27.65
CA PHE A 191 17.42 -1.52 -28.36
C PHE A 191 17.28 -0.06 -27.94
N ILE A 192 17.13 0.83 -28.92
CA ILE A 192 17.18 2.28 -28.71
C ILE A 192 16.05 2.95 -29.49
N TRP A 193 15.33 3.85 -28.82
CA TRP A 193 14.30 4.70 -29.41
C TRP A 193 14.10 5.99 -28.57
N PRO A 194 13.40 7.01 -29.07
CA PRO A 194 13.14 8.24 -28.31
C PRO A 194 12.40 7.97 -26.99
N ALA A 195 12.91 8.53 -25.89
CA ALA A 195 12.33 8.33 -24.56
C ALA A 195 10.90 8.88 -24.45
N ALA A 196 10.55 9.89 -25.24
CA ALA A 196 9.19 10.45 -25.33
C ALA A 196 8.13 9.39 -25.68
N ASP A 197 8.53 8.35 -26.43
CA ASP A 197 7.62 7.28 -26.82
C ASP A 197 7.44 6.25 -25.69
N THR A 198 8.23 6.35 -24.61
CA THR A 198 8.21 5.42 -23.48
C THR A 198 7.18 5.87 -22.45
N VAL A 199 5.97 5.33 -22.54
CA VAL A 199 4.92 5.55 -21.53
C VAL A 199 5.26 4.76 -20.26
N GLY A 200 5.81 5.43 -19.25
CA GLY A 200 6.03 4.84 -17.93
C GLY A 200 7.34 4.06 -17.79
N ALA A 201 8.47 4.74 -17.98
CA ALA A 201 9.77 4.25 -17.53
C ALA A 201 9.95 4.57 -16.05
N LEU A 202 9.85 3.57 -15.16
CA LEU A 202 10.49 3.53 -13.83
C LEU A 202 10.23 2.14 -13.21
N ALA A 203 10.93 1.12 -13.74
CA ALA A 203 11.23 -0.09 -12.99
C ALA A 203 12.51 -0.73 -13.58
N ASP A 204 13.48 -1.00 -12.70
CA ASP A 204 14.64 -1.85 -12.96
C ASP A 204 14.14 -3.27 -13.30
N ALA A 205 13.66 -3.50 -14.52
CA ALA A 205 13.45 -4.85 -15.01
C ALA A 205 14.82 -5.51 -15.13
N ARG A 206 15.25 -6.25 -14.10
CA ARG A 206 16.59 -6.84 -14.03
C ARG A 206 16.70 -8.15 -14.80
N SER A 207 15.66 -8.98 -14.76
CA SER A 207 15.67 -10.29 -15.41
C SER A 207 14.29 -10.66 -15.94
N PHE A 208 14.23 -11.28 -17.11
CA PHE A 208 12.99 -11.80 -17.70
C PHE A 208 13.26 -13.09 -18.48
N ARG A 209 12.58 -14.19 -18.10
CA ARG A 209 12.76 -15.54 -18.70
C ARG A 209 14.22 -16.00 -18.78
N GLY A 210 15.02 -15.70 -17.75
CA GLY A 210 16.44 -16.09 -17.67
C GLY A 210 17.41 -15.18 -18.41
N PHE A 211 16.93 -14.21 -19.19
CA PHE A 211 17.76 -13.15 -19.76
C PHE A 211 17.88 -12.00 -18.77
N GLN A 212 19.06 -11.40 -18.71
CA GLN A 212 19.27 -10.16 -18.00
C GLN A 212 18.86 -8.99 -18.88
N VAL A 213 18.13 -8.06 -18.27
CA VAL A 213 17.59 -6.87 -18.91
C VAL A 213 18.05 -5.65 -18.13
N ARG A 214 18.41 -4.57 -18.82
CA ARG A 214 18.69 -3.27 -18.23
C ARG A 214 18.03 -2.19 -19.07
N HIS A 215 17.40 -1.25 -18.39
CA HIS A 215 16.76 -0.12 -19.03
C HIS A 215 17.26 1.18 -18.40
N TRP A 216 17.59 2.15 -19.24
CA TRP A 216 17.93 3.50 -18.81
C TRP A 216 17.60 4.51 -19.90
N THR A 217 17.67 5.79 -19.55
CA THR A 217 17.55 6.89 -20.49
C THR A 217 18.87 7.64 -20.61
N ARG A 218 19.25 8.03 -21.82
CA ARG A 218 20.44 8.85 -22.11
C ARG A 218 20.13 9.74 -23.31
N ASN A 219 20.43 11.05 -23.21
CA ASN A 219 20.24 12.02 -24.29
C ASN A 219 18.86 11.96 -24.97
N ALA A 220 17.79 11.93 -24.18
CA ALA A 220 16.40 11.79 -24.65
C ALA A 220 16.08 10.48 -25.40
N MET A 221 16.94 9.46 -25.33
CA MET A 221 16.70 8.12 -25.84
C MET A 221 16.46 7.15 -24.68
N ALA A 222 15.54 6.20 -24.85
CA ALA A 222 15.40 5.02 -24.01
C ALA A 222 16.26 3.91 -24.59
N LEU A 223 17.05 3.25 -23.73
CA LEU A 223 17.95 2.17 -24.08
C LEU A 223 17.59 0.93 -23.27
N TRP A 224 17.48 -0.20 -23.95
CA TRP A 224 17.24 -1.52 -23.36
C TRP A 224 18.33 -2.49 -23.77
N ALA A 225 19.17 -2.92 -22.84
CA ALA A 225 20.16 -3.96 -23.07
C ALA A 225 19.61 -5.31 -22.64
N VAL A 226 19.76 -6.32 -23.49
CA VAL A 226 19.36 -7.71 -23.22
C VAL A 226 20.49 -8.66 -23.58
N SER A 227 20.83 -9.55 -22.66
CA SER A 227 21.83 -10.60 -22.85
C SER A 227 21.61 -11.77 -21.88
N ASP A 228 22.26 -12.89 -22.16
CA ASP A 228 22.42 -14.05 -21.28
C ASP A 228 23.64 -13.95 -20.35
N LEU A 229 24.37 -12.82 -20.39
CA LEU A 229 25.44 -12.50 -19.45
C LEU A 229 24.93 -12.48 -17.99
N ASN A 230 25.85 -12.69 -17.04
CA ASN A 230 25.57 -12.45 -15.63
C ASN A 230 25.36 -10.95 -15.34
N ASP A 231 24.74 -10.65 -14.20
CA ASP A 231 24.41 -9.29 -13.79
C ASP A 231 25.63 -8.36 -13.75
N LEU A 232 26.78 -8.86 -13.28
CA LEU A 232 27.99 -8.05 -13.12
C LEU A 232 28.54 -7.58 -14.47
N GLU A 233 28.65 -8.48 -15.44
CA GLU A 233 29.16 -8.16 -16.78
C GLU A 233 28.19 -7.27 -17.56
N LEU A 234 26.88 -7.51 -17.45
CA LEU A 234 25.90 -6.64 -18.10
C LEU A 234 25.89 -5.24 -17.45
N ASP A 235 26.04 -5.14 -16.13
CA ASP A 235 26.17 -3.84 -15.45
C ASP A 235 27.45 -3.10 -15.87
N GLN A 236 28.56 -3.82 -16.09
CA GLN A 236 29.79 -3.23 -16.63
C GLN A 236 29.57 -2.66 -18.03
N PHE A 237 28.87 -3.39 -18.90
CA PHE A 237 28.50 -2.92 -20.23
C PHE A 237 27.64 -1.66 -20.16
N VAL A 238 26.59 -1.65 -19.33
CA VAL A 238 25.69 -0.49 -19.19
C VAL A 238 26.45 0.74 -18.70
N ARG A 239 27.35 0.60 -17.73
CA ARG A 239 28.21 1.71 -17.27
C ARG A 239 29.12 2.23 -18.38
N ALA A 240 29.70 1.33 -19.18
CA ALA A 240 30.55 1.72 -20.31
C ALA A 240 29.77 2.50 -21.40
N LEU A 241 28.49 2.18 -21.59
CA LEU A 241 27.61 2.84 -22.56
C LEU A 241 26.93 4.12 -22.00
N GLN A 242 27.09 4.41 -20.70
CA GLN A 242 26.64 5.61 -20.00
C GLN A 242 27.82 6.50 -19.51
N PRO A 243 28.72 6.97 -20.40
CA PRO A 243 29.75 7.93 -19.98
C PRO A 243 29.15 9.28 -19.58
#